data_AF-A0A6J4QTY6-F1
#
_entry.id   AF-A0A6J4QTY6-F1
#
_cell.length_a   1.000
_cell.length_b   1.000
_cell.length_c   1.000
_cell.angle_alpha   90.00
_cell.angle_beta   90.00
_cell.angle_gamma   90.00
#
_symmetry.space_group_name_H-M   'P 1'
#
loop_
_entity.id
_entity.type
_entity.pdbx_description
1 polymer ?
#
loop_
_entity_poly.entity_id
_entity_poly.type
_entity_poly.pdbx_seq_one_letter_code
_entity_poly.pdbx_strand_id
1 'polypeptide(L)'
;MLVGIGVVVLALWVVVSCGGYAEPELPDSVEDAHLRRVAEARISALCPGAIRLAERERAVASARDLAPVREFWRRFAAASTSVAGDPVAALGELRGLPDLLEEALRDADREAAMAEDAPRREDGR
;
A
#
# COMPACT_ATOMS: atom_id res chain seq x y z
N MET A 1 8.13 22.68 -27.29
CA MET A 1 9.21 21.76 -26.84
C MET A 1 9.88 22.16 -25.53
N LEU A 2 9.73 23.39 -24.99
CA LEU A 2 10.35 23.78 -23.72
C LEU A 2 9.66 23.17 -22.47
N VAL A 3 8.36 22.88 -22.54
CA VAL A 3 7.59 22.31 -21.42
C VAL A 3 8.05 20.88 -21.07
N GLY A 4 8.43 20.07 -22.06
CA GLY A 4 8.93 18.71 -21.83
C GLY A 4 10.26 18.68 -21.09
N ILE A 5 11.16 19.64 -21.39
CA ILE A 5 12.46 19.75 -20.71
C ILE A 5 12.25 20.13 -19.24
N GLY A 6 11.32 21.04 -18.96
CA GLY A 6 10.98 21.42 -17.58
C GLY A 6 10.51 20.24 -16.73
N VAL A 7 9.67 19.36 -17.29
CA VAL A 7 9.17 18.15 -16.60
C VAL A 7 10.30 17.15 -16.36
N VAL A 8 11.19 16.95 -17.35
CA VAL A 8 12.33 16.03 -17.20
C VAL A 8 13.32 16.53 -16.14
N VAL A 9 13.62 17.83 -16.13
CA VAL A 9 14.51 18.42 -15.11
C VAL A 9 13.87 18.36 -13.72
N LEU A 10 12.57 18.61 -13.59
CA LEU A 10 11.87 18.50 -12.32
C LEU A 10 11.84 17.04 -11.81
N ALA A 11 11.59 16.07 -12.70
CA ALA A 11 11.61 14.66 -12.35
C ALA A 11 13.02 14.20 -11.94
N LEU A 12 14.06 14.62 -12.67
CA LEU A 12 15.45 14.34 -12.29
C LEU A 12 15.79 14.98 -10.94
N TRP A 13 15.33 16.21 -10.70
CA TRP A 13 15.62 16.93 -9.47
C TRP A 13 14.91 16.33 -8.26
N VAL A 14 13.68 15.84 -8.42
CA VAL A 14 12.97 15.05 -7.40
C VAL A 14 13.70 13.73 -7.16
N VAL A 15 14.15 13.04 -8.20
CA VAL A 15 14.94 11.79 -8.05
C VAL A 15 16.28 12.05 -7.34
N VAL A 16 16.97 13.15 -7.64
CA VAL A 16 18.26 13.50 -7.02
C VAL A 16 18.09 14.04 -5.60
N SER A 17 16.99 14.75 -5.32
CA SER A 17 16.72 15.33 -4.00
C SER A 17 16.07 14.31 -3.05
N CYS A 18 15.38 13.30 -3.57
CA CYS A 18 14.92 12.13 -2.81
C CYS A 18 15.97 11.01 -2.76
N GLY A 19 16.82 10.91 -3.77
CA GLY A 19 17.95 9.98 -3.85
C GLY A 19 19.23 10.69 -3.42
N GLY A 20 19.42 10.86 -2.11
CA GLY A 20 20.74 11.13 -1.57
C GLY A 20 21.73 10.19 -2.23
N TYR A 21 22.84 10.72 -2.74
CA TYR A 21 23.91 9.95 -3.37
C TYR A 21 24.19 8.72 -2.52
N ALA A 22 23.76 7.55 -3.00
CA ALA A 22 24.04 6.29 -2.35
C ALA A 22 25.56 6.17 -2.30
N GLU A 23 26.12 6.27 -1.10
CA GLU A 23 27.47 5.82 -0.82
C GLU A 23 27.61 4.38 -1.36
N PRO A 24 28.79 3.99 -1.87
CA PRO A 24 28.98 2.65 -2.41
C PRO A 24 28.55 1.62 -1.36
N GLU A 25 27.54 0.82 -1.72
CA GLU A 25 26.95 -0.20 -0.87
C GLU A 25 28.07 -1.09 -0.32
N LEU A 26 28.32 -0.96 0.99
CA LEU A 26 29.06 -1.98 1.73
C LEU A 26 28.34 -3.31 1.49
N PRO A 27 29.06 -4.42 1.27
CA PRO A 27 28.42 -5.70 1.00
C PRO A 27 27.36 -5.97 2.07
N ASP A 28 26.12 -6.20 1.61
CA ASP A 28 24.93 -6.51 2.42
C ASP A 28 25.36 -7.42 3.58
N SER A 29 25.22 -6.93 4.81
CA SER A 29 25.51 -7.78 5.96
C SER A 29 24.59 -9.01 5.89
N VAL A 30 25.07 -10.17 6.32
CA VAL A 30 24.23 -11.40 6.33
C VAL A 30 22.92 -11.16 7.11
N GLU A 31 22.98 -10.29 8.12
CA GLU A 31 21.84 -9.85 8.91
C GLU A 31 20.85 -8.99 8.09
N ASP A 32 21.33 -7.98 7.36
CA ASP A 32 20.47 -7.14 6.51
C ASP A 32 19.80 -7.96 5.40
N ALA A 33 20.58 -8.82 4.74
CA ALA A 33 20.04 -9.74 3.73
C ALA A 33 18.97 -10.67 4.32
N HIS A 34 19.13 -11.10 5.58
CA HIS A 34 18.13 -11.91 6.28
C HIS A 34 16.88 -11.08 6.60
N LEU A 35 17.03 -9.89 7.17
CA LEU A 35 15.92 -9.00 7.52
C LEU A 35 15.11 -8.61 6.27
N ARG A 36 15.77 -8.32 5.15
CA ARG A 36 15.11 -8.06 3.86
C ARG A 36 14.24 -9.23 3.43
N ARG A 37 14.78 -10.46 3.43
CA ARG A 37 14.00 -11.66 3.07
C ARG A 37 12.80 -11.88 4.00
N VAL A 38 12.95 -11.61 5.30
CA VAL A 38 11.83 -11.71 6.25
C VAL A 38 10.76 -10.67 5.95
N ALA A 39 11.14 -9.43 5.63
CA ALA A 39 10.20 -8.38 5.24
C ALA A 39 9.47 -8.73 3.93
N GLU A 40 10.18 -9.18 2.90
CA GLU A 40 9.62 -9.66 1.63
C GLU A 40 8.62 -10.81 1.83
N ALA A 41 8.98 -11.78 2.68
CA ALA A 41 8.09 -12.91 3.01
C ALA A 41 6.81 -12.44 3.69
N ARG A 42 6.89 -11.45 4.59
CA ARG A 42 5.70 -10.87 5.25
C ARG A 42 4.82 -10.09 4.29
N ILE A 43 5.39 -9.29 3.38
CA ILE A 43 4.62 -8.64 2.31
C ILE A 43 3.91 -9.69 1.47
N SER A 44 4.63 -10.73 1.05
CA SER A 44 4.07 -11.82 0.24
C SER A 44 2.91 -12.54 0.93
N ALA A 45 3.00 -12.71 2.26
CA ALA A 45 1.93 -13.31 3.06
C ALA A 45 0.67 -12.42 3.13
N LEU A 46 0.81 -11.09 3.03
CA LEU A 46 -0.30 -10.14 3.03
C LEU A 46 -0.97 -10.00 1.66
N CYS A 47 -0.24 -10.27 0.56
CA CYS A 47 -0.72 -10.09 -0.81
C CYS A 47 -2.12 -10.72 -1.09
N PRO A 48 -2.43 -11.96 -0.69
CA PRO A 48 -3.76 -12.53 -0.93
C PRO A 48 -4.89 -11.73 -0.27
N GLY A 49 -4.67 -11.23 0.94
CA GLY A 49 -5.66 -10.41 1.63
C GLY A 49 -5.77 -9.01 1.03
N ALA A 50 -4.64 -8.42 0.63
CA ALA A 50 -4.61 -7.13 -0.08
C ALA A 50 -5.37 -7.19 -1.41
N ILE A 51 -5.23 -8.28 -2.17
CA ILE A 51 -5.97 -8.49 -3.43
C ILE A 51 -7.48 -8.52 -3.17
N ARG A 52 -7.93 -9.30 -2.18
CA ARG A 52 -9.35 -9.34 -1.79
C ARG A 52 -9.86 -7.96 -1.36
N LEU A 53 -9.06 -7.21 -0.62
CA LEU A 53 -9.42 -5.86 -0.21
C LEU A 53 -9.63 -4.94 -1.42
N ALA A 54 -8.71 -4.98 -2.39
CA ALA A 54 -8.83 -4.21 -3.63
C ALA A 54 -10.07 -4.61 -4.47
N GLU A 55 -10.41 -5.89 -4.49
CA GLU A 55 -11.63 -6.38 -5.15
C GLU A 55 -12.89 -5.85 -4.47
N ARG A 56 -12.93 -5.86 -3.13
CA ARG A 56 -14.05 -5.30 -2.35
C ARG A 56 -14.17 -3.79 -2.53
N GLU A 57 -13.07 -3.06 -2.47
CA GLU A 57 -13.03 -1.62 -2.71
C GLU A 57 -13.63 -1.25 -4.08
N ARG A 58 -13.34 -2.04 -5.12
CA ARG A 58 -13.95 -1.85 -6.45
C ARG A 58 -15.45 -2.15 -6.49
N ALA A 59 -15.91 -3.13 -5.72
CA ALA A 59 -17.31 -3.54 -5.68
C ALA A 59 -18.17 -2.53 -4.92
N VAL A 60 -17.62 -1.91 -3.88
CA VAL A 60 -18.27 -0.84 -3.12
C VAL A 60 -18.08 0.46 -3.91
N ALA A 61 -18.84 0.63 -5.01
CA ALA A 61 -18.82 1.80 -5.88
C ALA A 61 -19.18 3.14 -5.19
N SER A 62 -19.43 3.11 -3.88
CA SER A 62 -19.73 4.29 -3.09
C SER A 62 -18.43 5.04 -2.78
N ALA A 63 -18.43 6.36 -3.00
CA ALA A 63 -17.32 7.28 -2.69
C ALA A 63 -17.04 7.41 -1.17
N ARG A 64 -17.41 6.42 -0.37
CA ARG A 64 -17.23 6.45 1.08
C ARG A 64 -15.79 6.09 1.38
N ASP A 65 -15.05 7.11 1.80
CA ASP A 65 -13.68 6.98 2.25
C ASP A 65 -13.62 6.14 3.53
N LEU A 66 -13.23 4.87 3.38
CA LEU A 66 -13.02 3.95 4.49
C LEU A 66 -11.62 4.18 5.06
N ALA A 67 -11.56 4.87 6.21
CA ALA A 67 -10.31 5.21 6.86
C ALA A 67 -9.36 4.00 7.06
N PRO A 68 -9.83 2.80 7.47
CA PRO A 68 -8.96 1.63 7.60
C PRO A 68 -8.39 1.13 6.27
N VAL A 69 -9.15 1.19 5.18
CA VAL A 69 -8.70 0.78 3.83
C VAL A 69 -7.58 1.70 3.36
N ARG A 70 -7.77 3.02 3.48
CA ARG A 70 -6.74 4.00 3.11
C ARG A 70 -5.48 3.83 3.97
N GLU A 71 -5.65 3.67 5.28
CA GLU A 71 -4.53 3.51 6.18
C GLU A 71 -3.75 2.22 5.90
N PHE A 72 -4.44 1.13 5.57
CA PHE A 72 -3.81 -0.11 5.13
C PHE A 72 -2.96 0.13 3.89
N TRP A 73 -3.52 0.72 2.83
CA TRP A 73 -2.78 0.97 1.59
C TRP A 73 -1.58 1.89 1.78
N ARG A 74 -1.73 2.94 2.60
CA ARG A 74 -0.65 3.88 2.94
C ARG A 74 0.53 3.15 3.60
N ARG A 75 0.26 2.34 4.63
CA ARG A 75 1.30 1.60 5.36
C ARG A 75 1.88 0.45 4.55
N PHE A 76 1.06 -0.25 3.77
CA PHE A 76 1.49 -1.33 2.90
C PHE A 76 2.44 -0.83 1.80
N ALA A 77 2.13 0.32 1.19
CA ALA A 77 3.01 0.98 0.23
C ALA A 77 4.34 1.44 0.88
N ALA A 78 4.26 2.11 2.04
CA ALA A 78 5.44 2.55 2.78
C ALA A 78 6.37 1.38 3.14
N ALA A 79 5.82 0.30 3.70
CA ALA A 79 6.56 -0.91 4.01
C ALA A 79 7.25 -1.49 2.77
N SER A 80 6.52 -1.58 1.64
CA SER A 80 7.04 -2.13 0.38
C SER A 80 8.21 -1.32 -0.19
N THR A 81 8.16 0.01 -0.07
CA THR A 81 9.27 0.88 -0.53
C THR A 81 10.48 0.83 0.39
N SER A 82 10.28 0.57 1.69
CA SER A 82 11.37 0.55 2.67
C SER A 82 12.15 -0.76 2.70
N VAL A 83 11.60 -1.88 2.20
CA VAL A 83 12.26 -3.20 2.28
C VAL A 83 13.70 -3.21 1.76
N ALA A 84 13.97 -2.48 0.68
CA ALA A 84 15.30 -2.49 0.06
C ALA A 84 16.33 -1.62 0.79
N GLY A 85 15.91 -0.49 1.39
CA GLY A 85 16.81 0.50 1.99
C GLY A 85 16.82 0.52 3.52
N ASP A 86 15.74 0.08 4.17
CA ASP A 86 15.60 -0.02 5.63
C ASP A 86 14.63 -1.17 5.98
N PRO A 87 15.13 -2.42 6.03
CA PRO A 87 14.29 -3.57 6.33
C PRO A 87 13.76 -3.55 7.77
N VAL A 88 14.42 -2.85 8.70
CA VAL A 88 13.96 -2.72 10.10
C VAL A 88 12.73 -1.82 10.17
N ALA A 89 12.76 -0.66 9.51
CA ALA A 89 11.59 0.21 9.41
C ALA A 89 10.45 -0.50 8.67
N ALA A 90 10.74 -1.23 7.59
CA ALA A 90 9.74 -2.02 6.88
C ALA A 90 9.06 -3.05 7.81
N LEU A 91 9.84 -3.77 8.62
CA LEU A 91 9.30 -4.73 9.60
C LEU A 91 8.47 -4.05 10.69
N GLY A 92 8.84 -2.83 11.10
CA GLY A 92 8.06 -2.00 12.02
C GLY A 92 6.68 -1.68 11.46
N GLU A 93 6.60 -1.29 10.18
CA GLU A 93 5.33 -1.04 9.49
C GLU A 93 4.52 -2.32 9.29
N LEU A 94 5.17 -3.42 8.94
CA LEU A 94 4.53 -4.73 8.71
C LEU A 94 3.92 -5.34 9.98
N ARG A 95 4.33 -4.92 11.18
CA ARG A 95 3.86 -5.51 12.43
C ARG A 95 2.36 -5.31 12.67
N GLY A 96 1.81 -4.16 12.30
CA GLY A 96 0.38 -3.84 12.51
C GLY A 96 -0.50 -4.01 11.28
N LEU A 97 0.10 -4.32 10.12
CA LEU A 97 -0.63 -4.46 8.85
C LEU A 97 -1.64 -5.62 8.81
N PRO A 98 -1.40 -6.80 9.41
CA PRO A 98 -2.38 -7.88 9.43
C PRO A 98 -3.69 -7.49 10.13
N ASP A 99 -3.61 -6.90 11.32
CA ASP A 99 -4.80 -6.49 12.09
C ASP A 99 -5.59 -5.41 11.35
N LEU A 100 -4.86 -4.45 10.76
CA LEU A 100 -5.45 -3.37 9.98
C LEU A 100 -6.10 -3.87 8.68
N LEU A 101 -5.51 -4.89 8.04
CA LEU A 101 -6.08 -5.54 6.86
C LEU A 101 -7.40 -6.24 7.21
N GLU A 102 -7.45 -6.93 8.35
CA GLU A 102 -8.70 -7.55 8.79
C GLU A 102 -9.78 -6.51 9.10
N GLU A 103 -9.41 -5.40 9.74
CA GLU A 103 -10.34 -4.28 10.00
C GLU A 103 -10.86 -3.69 8.68
N ALA A 104 -9.97 -3.40 7.74
CA ALA A 104 -10.31 -2.90 6.41
C ALA A 104 -11.24 -3.84 5.64
N LEU A 105 -10.98 -5.15 5.69
CA LEU A 105 -11.85 -6.16 5.07
C LEU A 105 -13.24 -6.21 5.71
N ARG A 106 -13.31 -6.19 7.05
CA ARG A 106 -14.59 -6.16 7.78
C ARG A 106 -15.41 -4.93 7.43
N ASP A 107 -14.78 -3.77 7.34
CA ASP A 107 -15.47 -2.53 6.96
C ASP A 107 -15.95 -2.56 5.51
N ALA A 108 -15.11 -3.02 4.59
CA ALA A 108 -15.48 -3.16 3.19
C ALA A 108 -16.63 -4.17 2.97
N ASP A 109 -16.63 -5.28 3.69
CA ASP A 109 -17.71 -6.28 3.65
C ASP A 109 -19.03 -5.69 4.20
N ARG A 110 -18.99 -4.86 5.26
CA ARG A 110 -20.18 -4.18 5.78
C ARG A 110 -20.77 -3.20 4.78
N GLU A 111 -19.93 -2.37 4.16
CA GLU A 111 -20.43 -1.44 3.13
C GLU A 111 -20.94 -2.17 1.90
N ALA A 112 -20.31 -3.27 1.48
CA ALA A 112 -20.80 -4.11 0.39
C ALA A 112 -22.19 -4.66 0.70
N ALA A 113 -22.41 -5.19 1.90
CA ALA A 113 -23.73 -5.66 2.34
C ALA A 113 -24.77 -4.54 2.34
N MET A 114 -24.42 -3.33 2.82
CA MET A 114 -25.33 -2.18 2.78
C MET A 114 -25.65 -1.73 1.35
N ALA A 115 -24.70 -1.82 0.42
CA ALA A 115 -24.91 -1.49 -0.98
C ALA A 115 -25.79 -2.52 -1.70
N GLU A 116 -25.69 -3.81 -1.34
CA GLU A 116 -26.55 -4.87 -1.85
C GLU A 116 -27.98 -4.79 -1.29
N ASP A 117 -28.13 -4.39 -0.02
CA ASP A 117 -29.44 -4.17 0.64
C ASP A 117 -30.07 -2.81 0.27
N ALA A 118 -29.34 -1.92 -0.40
CA ALA A 118 -29.86 -0.67 -0.92
C ALA A 118 -30.95 -1.00 -1.95
N PRO A 119 -32.21 -0.65 -1.65
CA PRO A 119 -33.36 -1.28 -2.26
C PRO A 119 -33.50 -0.91 -3.74
N ARG A 120 -33.87 -1.94 -4.53
CA ARG A 120 -34.61 -1.90 -5.80
C ARG A 120 -35.98 -1.21 -5.63
N ARG A 121 -36.00 0.00 -5.06
CA ARG A 121 -37.18 0.79 -4.63
C ARG A 121 -37.56 1.88 -5.65
N GLU A 122 -37.01 1.82 -6.85
CA GLU A 122 -37.35 2.70 -7.96
C GLU A 122 -37.73 1.86 -9.18
N ASP A 123 -38.84 1.12 -9.13
CA ASP A 123 -39.50 0.56 -10.33
C ASP A 123 -40.93 0.10 -10.00
N GLY A 124 -41.69 1.00 -9.36
CA GLY A 124 -43.05 0.70 -8.92
C GLY A 124 -43.87 1.95 -8.68
N ARG A 125 -43.93 2.86 -9.67
CA ARG A 125 -44.97 3.87 -9.73
C ARG A 125 -45.32 4.27 -11.15
#